data_AF-A0AAW3JYP2-F1
#
_entry.id   AF-A0AAW3JYP2-F1
#
_cell.length_a   1.000
_cell.length_b   1.000
_cell.length_c   1.000
_cell.angle_alpha   90.00
_cell.angle_beta   90.00
_cell.angle_gamma   90.00
#
_symmetry.space_group_name_H-M   'P 1'
#
loop_
_entity.id
_entity.type
_entity.pdbx_description
1 polymer ?
#
loop_
_entity_poly.entity_id
_entity_poly.type
_entity_poly.pdbx_seq_one_letter_code
_entity_poly.pdbx_strand_id
1 'polypeptide(L)'
;MQLILFTGVQASGKSTFYQQYFYHTHLRINLDMLKTRHREKILFEAAIASKTKIVIDNTNMSKADRARYIQLAKTAGFEVISYYFETDLDSTLQRNAQREGKANIAEKGVKATFYKLEVPNRSEGFDALFKVNMIENNDFSITVITE
;
A
#
# COMPACT_ATOMS: atom_id res chain seq x y z
N MET A 1 -10.29 -7.47 -13.37
CA MET A 1 -8.83 -7.19 -13.30
C MET A 1 -8.58 -6.54 -11.95
N GLN A 2 -7.37 -6.57 -11.40
CA GLN A 2 -7.15 -6.21 -10.00
C GLN A 2 -6.28 -4.96 -9.85
N LEU A 3 -6.80 -3.99 -9.09
CA LEU A 3 -6.03 -2.91 -8.48
C LEU A 3 -5.89 -3.25 -7.00
N ILE A 4 -4.67 -3.51 -6.57
CA ILE A 4 -4.33 -3.70 -5.17
C ILE A 4 -3.78 -2.39 -4.61
N LEU A 5 -4.37 -1.89 -3.52
CA LEU A 5 -3.88 -0.74 -2.78
C LEU A 5 -3.34 -1.18 -1.43
N PHE A 6 -2.04 -0.96 -1.23
CA PHE A 6 -1.46 -1.11 0.10
C PHE A 6 -1.68 0.16 0.92
N THR A 7 -2.04 -0.02 2.19
CA THR A 7 -2.19 1.07 3.17
C THR A 7 -1.38 0.71 4.39
N GLY A 8 -0.45 1.56 4.83
CA GLY A 8 0.37 1.27 6.01
C GLY A 8 1.58 2.19 6.13
N VAL A 9 2.08 2.35 7.35
CA VAL A 9 3.26 3.18 7.64
C VAL A 9 4.54 2.65 6.99
N GLN A 10 5.58 3.48 6.86
CA GLN A 10 6.90 3.01 6.42
C GLN A 10 7.36 1.89 7.34
N ALA A 11 8.15 0.94 6.83
CA ALA A 11 8.56 -0.22 7.61
C ALA A 11 7.38 -1.03 8.17
N SER A 12 6.25 -1.16 7.46
CA SER A 12 5.14 -2.06 7.83
C SER A 12 5.13 -3.40 7.09
N GLY A 13 6.19 -3.77 6.36
CA GLY A 13 6.27 -5.04 5.63
C GLY A 13 5.68 -5.05 4.21
N LYS A 14 5.04 -3.97 3.76
CA LYS A 14 4.45 -3.83 2.40
C LYS A 14 5.32 -4.36 1.26
N SER A 15 6.56 -3.89 1.15
CA SER A 15 7.42 -4.29 0.02
C SER A 15 7.80 -5.76 0.08
N THR A 16 7.99 -6.34 1.27
CA THR A 16 8.20 -7.78 1.46
C THR A 16 6.94 -8.57 1.06
N PHE A 17 5.76 -8.10 1.48
CA PHE A 17 4.48 -8.69 1.10
C PHE A 17 4.26 -8.65 -0.42
N TYR A 18 4.62 -7.55 -1.09
CA TYR A 18 4.59 -7.49 -2.56
C TYR A 18 5.48 -8.59 -3.17
N GLN A 19 6.71 -8.74 -2.69
CA GLN A 19 7.65 -9.73 -3.22
C GLN A 19 7.11 -11.16 -3.08
N GLN A 20 6.51 -11.47 -1.93
CA GLN A 20 6.00 -12.81 -1.66
C GLN A 20 4.70 -13.14 -2.41
N TYR A 21 3.73 -12.21 -2.45
CA TYR A 21 2.36 -12.52 -2.92
C TYR A 21 2.05 -12.01 -4.33
N PHE A 22 2.76 -10.99 -4.83
CA PHE A 22 2.34 -10.29 -6.05
C PHE A 22 3.42 -10.11 -7.12
N TYR A 23 4.69 -10.40 -6.82
CA TYR A 23 5.81 -10.19 -7.73
C TYR A 23 5.61 -10.84 -9.11
N HIS A 24 5.08 -12.07 -9.14
CA HIS A 24 4.84 -12.80 -10.39
C HIS A 24 3.50 -12.50 -11.06
N THR A 25 2.63 -11.69 -10.45
CA THR A 25 1.22 -11.56 -10.88
C THR A 25 0.77 -10.13 -11.12
N HIS A 26 1.42 -9.12 -10.51
CA HIS A 26 1.01 -7.73 -10.60
C HIS A 26 2.21 -6.81 -10.84
N LEU A 27 2.02 -5.83 -11.72
CA LEU A 27 2.99 -4.75 -11.90
C LEU A 27 3.01 -3.86 -10.64
N ARG A 28 4.19 -3.64 -10.06
CA ARG A 28 4.39 -2.71 -8.93
C ARG A 28 4.49 -1.28 -9.43
N ILE A 29 3.74 -0.38 -8.79
CA ILE A 29 3.90 1.06 -8.92
C ILE A 29 4.24 1.61 -7.53
N ASN A 30 5.42 2.21 -7.36
CA ASN A 30 5.83 2.84 -6.11
C ASN A 30 6.49 4.20 -6.31
N LEU A 31 6.18 5.14 -5.43
CA LEU A 31 6.64 6.52 -5.56
C LEU A 31 8.15 6.65 -5.30
N ASP A 32 8.73 5.81 -4.45
CA ASP A 32 10.15 5.87 -4.10
C ASP A 32 11.05 5.69 -5.33
N MET A 33 10.68 4.82 -6.28
CA MET A 33 11.42 4.64 -7.54
C MET A 33 11.02 5.68 -8.60
N LEU A 34 9.73 6.05 -8.64
CA LEU A 34 9.20 6.97 -9.66
C LEU A 34 9.52 8.43 -9.36
N LYS A 35 9.85 8.77 -8.12
CA LYS A 35 10.24 10.10 -7.59
C LYS A 35 9.17 11.18 -7.66
N THR A 36 8.24 11.14 -8.62
CA THR A 36 7.21 12.16 -8.81
C THR A 36 5.83 11.55 -9.03
N ARG A 37 4.80 12.25 -8.53
CA ARG A 37 3.39 11.86 -8.72
C ARG A 37 2.95 11.92 -10.18
N HIS A 38 3.58 12.76 -10.98
CA HIS A 38 3.30 12.84 -12.42
C HIS A 38 3.73 11.55 -13.14
N ARG A 39 4.93 11.02 -12.85
CA ARG A 39 5.41 9.76 -13.44
C ARG A 39 4.59 8.57 -12.99
N GLU A 40 4.20 8.54 -11.72
CA GLU A 40 3.25 7.57 -11.19
C GLU A 40 1.91 7.60 -11.92
N LYS A 41 1.33 8.79 -12.11
CA LYS A 41 0.06 8.96 -12.81
C LYS A 41 0.11 8.39 -14.23
N ILE A 42 1.16 8.70 -14.98
CA ILE A 42 1.35 8.19 -16.36
C ILE A 42 1.35 6.66 -16.38
N LEU A 43 2.13 6.02 -15.50
CA LEU A 43 2.21 4.56 -15.45
C LEU A 43 0.90 3.93 -14.99
N PHE A 44 0.23 4.54 -14.02
CA PHE A 44 -1.07 4.09 -13.56
C PHE A 44 -2.12 4.16 -14.68
N GLU A 45 -2.21 5.28 -15.40
CA GLU A 45 -3.14 5.44 -16.53
C GLU A 45 -2.86 4.43 -17.66
N ALA A 46 -1.58 4.20 -17.99
CA ALA A 46 -1.18 3.19 -18.96
C ALA A 46 -1.56 1.76 -18.52
N ALA A 47 -1.39 1.44 -17.23
CA ALA A 47 -1.79 0.15 -16.67
C ALA A 47 -3.32 -0.04 -16.70
N ILE A 48 -4.07 1.01 -16.37
CA ILE A 48 -5.55 1.00 -16.45
C ILE A 48 -6.01 0.80 -17.91
N ALA A 49 -5.41 1.51 -18.87
CA ALA A 49 -5.76 1.40 -20.29
C ALA A 49 -5.46 -0.01 -20.85
N SER A 50 -4.32 -0.59 -20.46
CA SER A 50 -3.91 -1.95 -20.87
C SER A 50 -4.57 -3.07 -20.07
N LYS A 51 -5.44 -2.76 -19.10
CA LYS A 51 -6.08 -3.73 -18.19
C LYS A 51 -5.06 -4.57 -17.39
N THR A 52 -3.86 -4.04 -17.17
CA THR A 52 -2.78 -4.69 -16.43
C THR A 52 -3.10 -4.74 -14.94
N LYS A 53 -2.95 -5.92 -14.30
CA LYS A 53 -3.09 -6.07 -12.85
C LYS A 53 -1.97 -5.32 -12.14
N ILE A 54 -2.30 -4.52 -11.13
CA ILE A 54 -1.35 -3.58 -10.50
C ILE A 54 -1.44 -3.59 -8.98
N VAL A 55 -0.30 -3.32 -8.34
CA VAL A 55 -0.19 -3.01 -6.91
C VAL A 55 0.39 -1.61 -6.76
N ILE A 56 -0.31 -0.73 -6.05
CA ILE A 56 0.23 0.57 -5.60
C ILE A 56 0.90 0.36 -4.24
N ASP A 57 2.22 0.19 -4.25
CA ASP A 57 3.05 -0.01 -3.05
C ASP A 57 3.57 1.35 -2.55
N ASN A 58 2.63 2.14 -2.01
CA ASN A 58 2.90 3.39 -1.30
C ASN A 58 2.36 3.30 0.13
N THR A 59 2.52 4.36 0.93
CA THR A 59 1.91 4.41 2.26
C THR A 59 0.39 4.62 2.23
N ASN A 60 -0.11 5.39 1.26
CA ASN A 60 -1.54 5.67 1.03
C ASN A 60 -2.34 6.00 2.31
N MET A 61 -1.79 6.93 3.10
CA MET A 61 -2.20 7.19 4.48
C MET A 61 -3.63 7.68 4.61
N SER A 62 -4.07 8.57 3.71
CA SER A 62 -5.40 9.19 3.79
C SER A 62 -6.39 8.60 2.79
N LYS A 63 -7.69 8.76 3.07
CA LYS A 63 -8.78 8.46 2.11
C LYS A 63 -8.56 9.23 0.81
N ALA A 64 -8.11 10.48 0.90
CA ALA A 64 -7.82 11.31 -0.27
C ALA A 64 -6.65 10.78 -1.11
N ASP A 65 -5.64 10.17 -0.49
CA ASP A 65 -4.55 9.51 -1.23
C ASP A 65 -5.08 8.29 -2.00
N ARG A 66 -5.93 7.48 -1.36
CA ARG A 66 -6.51 6.26 -1.96
C ARG A 66 -7.52 6.59 -3.06
N ALA A 67 -8.37 7.60 -2.87
CA ALA A 67 -9.38 8.03 -3.83
C ALA A 67 -8.82 8.36 -5.23
N ARG A 68 -7.56 8.79 -5.31
CA ARG A 68 -6.85 9.08 -6.59
C ARG A 68 -6.81 7.88 -7.53
N TYR A 69 -6.79 6.67 -6.99
CA TYR A 69 -6.71 5.44 -7.77
C TYR A 69 -8.08 4.77 -7.90
N ILE A 70 -8.86 4.74 -6.81
CA ILE A 70 -10.10 3.95 -6.73
C ILE A 70 -11.08 4.34 -7.84
N GLN A 71 -11.39 5.63 -7.98
CA GLN A 71 -12.43 6.06 -8.92
C GLN A 71 -12.09 5.67 -10.37
N LEU A 72 -10.85 5.90 -10.79
CA LEU A 72 -10.42 5.58 -12.15
C LEU A 72 -10.44 4.07 -12.41
N ALA A 73 -9.99 3.27 -11.44
CA ALA A 73 -9.98 1.82 -11.54
C ALA A 73 -11.40 1.24 -11.60
N LYS A 74 -12.32 1.73 -10.76
CA LYS A 74 -13.73 1.32 -10.77
C LYS A 74 -14.40 1.66 -12.10
N THR A 75 -14.22 2.89 -12.60
CA THR A 75 -14.73 3.28 -13.93
C THR A 75 -14.17 2.40 -15.05
N ALA A 76 -12.93 1.91 -14.91
CA ALA A 76 -12.31 0.99 -15.85
C ALA A 76 -12.68 -0.50 -15.64
N GLY A 77 -13.57 -0.84 -14.70
CA GLY A 77 -14.01 -2.20 -14.43
C GLY A 77 -13.00 -3.07 -13.68
N PHE A 78 -12.09 -2.46 -12.92
CA PHE A 78 -11.21 -3.18 -12.01
C PHE A 78 -11.93 -3.51 -10.70
N GLU A 79 -11.63 -4.69 -10.17
CA GLU A 79 -11.81 -5.03 -8.77
C GLU A 79 -10.73 -4.29 -7.97
N VAL A 80 -11.15 -3.54 -6.94
CA VAL A 80 -10.27 -2.71 -6.12
C VAL A 80 -10.16 -3.32 -4.72
N ILE A 81 -8.97 -3.78 -4.37
CA ILE A 81 -8.70 -4.53 -3.14
C ILE A 81 -7.73 -3.74 -2.24
N SER A 82 -8.07 -3.60 -0.96
CA SER A 82 -7.14 -3.02 0.03
C SER A 82 -6.42 -4.10 0.83
N TYR A 83 -5.11 -3.93 1.02
CA TYR A 83 -4.36 -4.60 2.07
C TYR A 83 -3.86 -3.54 3.06
N TYR A 84 -4.47 -3.51 4.24
CA TYR A 84 -4.12 -2.64 5.35
C TYR A 84 -3.11 -3.33 6.25
N PHE A 85 -1.89 -2.80 6.32
CA PHE A 85 -0.80 -3.29 7.15
C PHE A 85 -0.88 -2.65 8.52
N GLU A 86 -1.56 -3.32 9.42
CA GLU A 86 -1.67 -2.91 10.81
C GLU A 86 -0.37 -3.28 11.54
N THR A 87 0.19 -2.30 12.25
CA THR A 87 1.41 -2.45 13.04
C THR A 87 1.37 -1.41 14.14
N ASP A 88 1.96 -1.72 15.29
CA ASP A 88 2.19 -0.72 16.33
C ASP A 88 3.38 0.18 15.98
N LEU A 89 3.45 1.32 16.67
CA LEU A 89 4.46 2.34 16.42
C LEU A 89 5.86 1.84 16.81
N ASP A 90 6.00 1.14 17.93
CA ASP A 90 7.29 0.71 18.45
C ASP A 90 7.95 -0.32 17.52
N SER A 91 7.20 -1.33 17.09
CA SER A 91 7.63 -2.30 16.08
C SER A 91 8.02 -1.64 14.76
N THR A 92 7.32 -0.58 14.37
CA THR A 92 7.66 0.19 13.16
C THR A 92 8.97 0.95 13.32
N LEU A 93 9.17 1.61 14.46
CA LEU A 93 10.38 2.37 14.76
C LEU A 93 11.61 1.47 14.87
N GLN A 94 11.49 0.33 15.57
CA GLN A 94 12.55 -0.67 15.68
C GLN A 94 13.00 -1.15 14.30
N ARG A 95 12.06 -1.51 13.42
CA ARG A 95 12.38 -1.98 12.07
C ARG A 95 12.91 -0.87 11.16
N ASN A 96 12.43 0.35 11.34
CA ASN A 96 12.97 1.50 10.61
C ASN A 96 14.42 1.79 11.02
N ALA A 97 14.77 1.63 12.30
CA ALA A 97 16.14 1.82 12.80
C ALA A 97 17.14 0.81 12.23
N GLN A 98 16.68 -0.39 11.84
CA GLN A 98 17.50 -1.40 11.16
C GLN A 98 17.72 -1.11 9.66
N ARG A 99 17.13 -0.05 9.12
CA ARG A 99 17.34 0.33 7.73
C ARG A 99 18.56 1.22 7.59
N GLU A 100 19.13 1.23 6.38
CA GLU A 100 20.29 2.03 6.04
C GLU A 100 19.97 3.12 5.01
N GLY A 101 20.79 4.18 5.00
CA GLY A 101 20.70 5.27 4.05
C GLY A 101 19.32 5.93 4.00
N LYS A 102 18.81 6.18 2.78
CA LYS A 102 17.52 6.86 2.57
C LYS A 102 16.30 6.05 3.00
N ALA A 103 16.45 4.74 3.24
CA ALA A 103 15.37 3.90 3.71
C ALA A 103 15.13 4.03 5.23
N ASN A 104 16.13 4.51 5.98
CA ASN A 104 16.00 4.88 7.38
C ASN A 104 15.37 6.27 7.49
N ILE A 105 14.07 6.29 7.79
CA ILE A 105 13.32 7.54 7.88
C ILE A 105 13.51 8.14 9.27
N ALA A 106 13.69 9.45 9.37
CA ALA A 106 13.74 10.10 10.67
C ALA A 106 12.50 9.75 11.51
N GLU A 107 12.69 9.44 12.80
CA GLU A 107 11.62 9.01 13.71
C GLU A 107 10.40 9.93 13.69
N LYS A 108 10.61 11.25 13.66
CA LYS A 108 9.53 12.25 13.55
C LYS A 108 8.68 12.04 12.29
N GLY A 109 9.30 11.65 11.18
CA GLY A 109 8.62 11.33 9.92
C GLY A 109 7.77 10.07 10.04
N VAL A 110 8.30 9.01 10.67
CA VAL A 110 7.56 7.77 10.93
C VAL A 110 6.35 8.04 11.82
N LYS A 111 6.54 8.74 12.94
CA LYS A 111 5.46 9.15 13.85
C LYS A 111 4.40 9.98 13.15
N ALA A 112 4.81 10.96 12.35
CA ALA A 112 3.88 11.80 11.59
C ALA A 112 3.04 11.00 10.59
N THR A 113 3.61 10.01 9.92
CA THR A 113 2.88 9.09 9.05
C THR A 113 1.94 8.18 9.85
N PHE A 114 2.39 7.64 10.98
CA PHE A 114 1.58 6.78 11.85
C PHE A 114 0.30 7.46 12.33
N TYR A 115 0.40 8.67 12.89
CA TYR A 115 -0.77 9.37 13.43
C TYR A 115 -1.69 9.97 12.36
N LYS A 116 -1.23 10.09 11.11
CA LYS A 116 -2.06 10.56 9.98
C LYS A 116 -2.76 9.42 9.24
N LEU A 117 -2.45 8.17 9.55
CA LEU A 117 -3.01 7.03 8.85
C LEU A 117 -4.51 6.92 9.18
N GLU A 118 -5.33 6.96 8.14
CA GLU A 118 -6.76 6.67 8.20
C GLU A 118 -6.98 5.22 7.79
N VAL A 119 -7.53 4.40 8.69
CA VAL A 119 -7.85 2.99 8.41
C VAL A 119 -8.79 2.91 7.20
N PRO A 120 -8.45 2.11 6.17
CA PRO A 120 -9.31 1.98 5.00
C PRO A 120 -10.60 1.27 5.38
N ASN A 121 -11.70 1.70 4.75
CA ASN A 121 -13.04 1.16 5.01
C ASN A 121 -13.83 1.03 3.69
N ARG A 122 -14.91 0.25 3.70
CA ARG A 122 -15.71 -0.06 2.51
C ARG A 122 -16.32 1.16 1.82
N SER A 123 -16.63 2.24 2.56
CA SER A 123 -17.26 3.44 1.98
C SER A 123 -16.38 4.17 0.96
N GLU A 124 -15.08 3.85 0.92
CA GLU A 124 -14.15 4.40 -0.06
C GLU A 124 -14.28 3.76 -1.46
N GLY A 125 -15.02 2.65 -1.60
CA GLY A 125 -15.25 1.98 -2.88
C GLY A 125 -14.42 0.72 -3.14
N PHE A 126 -13.87 0.12 -2.07
CA PHE A 126 -13.18 -1.17 -2.13
C PHE A 126 -14.16 -2.34 -2.27
N ASP A 127 -13.83 -3.29 -3.14
CA ASP A 127 -14.57 -4.54 -3.32
C ASP A 127 -14.23 -5.55 -2.21
N ALA A 128 -12.95 -5.58 -1.81
CA ALA A 128 -12.46 -6.37 -0.70
C ALA A 128 -11.43 -5.58 0.13
N LEU A 129 -11.43 -5.80 1.44
CA LEU A 129 -10.45 -5.25 2.36
C LEU A 129 -9.86 -6.36 3.22
N PHE A 130 -8.55 -6.36 3.34
CA PHE A 130 -7.80 -7.28 4.16
C PHE A 130 -6.97 -6.50 5.18
N LYS A 131 -6.95 -7.01 6.40
CA LYS A 131 -5.98 -6.63 7.42
C LYS A 131 -4.79 -7.59 7.32
N VAL A 132 -3.59 -7.03 7.35
CA VAL A 132 -2.32 -7.75 7.31
C VAL A 132 -1.53 -7.40 8.56
N ASN A 133 -1.15 -8.43 9.32
CA ASN A 133 -0.20 -8.29 10.42
C ASN A 133 1.04 -9.11 10.08
N MET A 134 2.23 -8.60 10.42
CA MET A 134 3.43 -9.42 10.39
C MET A 134 3.45 -10.35 11.58
N ILE A 135 3.84 -11.59 11.31
CA ILE A 135 4.13 -12.60 12.31
C ILE A 135 5.62 -12.96 12.22
N GLU A 136 6.06 -13.94 13.02
CA GLU A 136 7.45 -14.37 13.04
C GLU A 136 7.96 -14.82 11.67
N ASN A 137 9.29 -14.84 11.49
CA ASN A 137 9.97 -15.30 10.26
C ASN A 137 9.61 -14.55 8.96
N ASN A 138 9.25 -13.26 9.05
CA ASN A 138 8.83 -12.43 7.91
C ASN A 138 7.60 -12.97 7.17
N ASP A 139 6.72 -13.67 7.88
CA ASP A 139 5.44 -14.14 7.36
C ASP A 139 4.30 -13.20 7.77
N PHE A 140 3.10 -13.42 7.24
CA PHE A 140 1.95 -12.52 7.39
C PHE A 140 0.66 -13.26 7.70
N SER A 141 -0.07 -12.79 8.71
CA SER A 141 -1.48 -13.17 8.90
C SER A 141 -2.37 -12.23 8.09
N ILE A 142 -3.25 -12.79 7.25
CA ILE A 142 -4.18 -12.02 6.41
C ILE A 142 -5.61 -12.35 6.84
N THR A 143 -6.37 -11.35 7.27
CA THR A 143 -7.77 -11.50 7.66
C THR A 143 -8.67 -10.56 6.89
N VAL A 144 -9.90 -10.98 6.59
CA VAL A 144 -10.88 -10.13 5.89
C VAL A 144 -11.42 -9.08 6.86
N ILE A 145 -11.53 -7.83 6.40
CA ILE A 145 -12.26 -6.78 7.09
C ILE A 145 -13.70 -6.78 6.54
N THR A 146 -14.65 -7.15 7.39
CA THR A 146 -16.06 -7.28 7.02
C THR A 146 -16.85 -5.99 7.15
N GLU A 147 -16.39 -5.06 7.98
CA GLU A 147 -17.05 -3.78 8.30
C GLU A 147 -16.48 -2.58 7.51
#